data_AF-A0A357ZIM8-F1
#
_entry.id   AF-A0A357ZIM8-F1
#
_cell.length_a   1.000
_cell.length_b   1.000
_cell.length_c   1.000
_cell.angle_alpha   90.00
_cell.angle_beta   90.00
_cell.angle_gamma   90.00
#
_symmetry.space_group_name_H-M   'P 1'
#
loop_
_entity.id
_entity.type
_entity.pdbx_description
1 polymer ?
#
loop_
_entity_poly.entity_id
_entity_poly.type
_entity_poly.pdbx_seq_one_letter_code
_entity_poly.pdbx_strand_id
1 'polypeptide(L)'
;VHIIGYPCKGVIDNTKVAAALEGKVEPGLVSAVKETEDTLELSFPDQTITLKKNDVVADKCSRCLYPNAVLSDTFEGEQREPVVTEDPYADLEAFEKLSLEERQAFWEKEMSRCIRCYACRNACPLCVCRDHCVATSREPHWLSQADSTREKLFFQLIHATHLAGRCTGCGECSRACPVDIPVGLFKRTMTRAAAKMFDFEGGVNPEAALPLQTFAMEEPTIKEREW
;
A
#
# COMPACT_ATOMS: atom_id res chain seq x y z
N VAL A 1 -26.41 -2.12 9.28
CA VAL A 1 -25.54 -2.50 8.15
C VAL A 1 -25.38 -4.00 8.23
N HIS A 2 -25.48 -4.73 7.12
CA HIS A 2 -25.20 -6.17 7.05
C HIS A 2 -23.96 -6.36 6.17
N ILE A 3 -22.95 -7.07 6.67
CA ILE A 3 -21.63 -7.23 6.04
C ILE A 3 -21.49 -8.67 5.55
N ILE A 4 -21.32 -8.83 4.24
CA ILE A 4 -21.06 -10.13 3.61
C ILE A 4 -19.57 -10.22 3.29
N GLY A 5 -18.88 -11.20 3.88
CA GLY A 5 -17.48 -11.49 3.68
C GLY A 5 -17.26 -12.57 2.62
N TYR A 6 -16.15 -12.46 1.90
CA TYR A 6 -15.68 -13.46 0.94
C TYR A 6 -14.17 -13.67 1.11
N PRO A 7 -13.65 -14.87 0.80
CA PRO A 7 -12.21 -15.09 0.72
C PRO A 7 -11.63 -14.36 -0.50
N CYS A 8 -10.57 -13.58 -0.29
CA CYS A 8 -9.82 -12.92 -1.34
C CYS A 8 -8.86 -13.91 -2.01
N LYS A 9 -8.93 -14.03 -3.34
CA LYS A 9 -8.02 -14.87 -4.15
C LYS A 9 -6.76 -14.14 -4.64
N GLY A 10 -6.55 -12.92 -4.16
CA GLY A 10 -5.55 -11.99 -4.66
C GLY A 10 -6.15 -10.99 -5.65
N VAL A 11 -5.36 -9.99 -6.01
CA VAL A 11 -5.74 -8.94 -6.97
C VAL A 11 -4.66 -8.88 -8.04
N ILE A 12 -5.06 -8.88 -9.30
CA ILE A 12 -4.13 -8.77 -10.44
C ILE A 12 -3.67 -7.31 -10.59
N ASP A 13 -2.37 -7.15 -10.86
CA ASP A 13 -1.73 -5.87 -11.12
C ASP A 13 -1.64 -5.62 -12.63
N ASN A 14 -2.39 -4.64 -13.10
CA ASN A 14 -2.46 -4.31 -14.53
C ASN A 14 -1.11 -3.81 -15.09
N THR A 15 -0.25 -3.19 -14.28
CA THR A 15 1.07 -2.75 -14.72
C THR A 15 1.95 -3.98 -14.97
N LYS A 16 1.90 -4.99 -14.10
CA LYS A 16 2.64 -6.25 -14.30
C LYS A 16 2.10 -7.05 -15.48
N VAL A 17 0.78 -7.09 -15.67
CA VAL A 17 0.17 -7.70 -16.86
C VAL A 17 0.63 -6.98 -18.12
N ALA A 18 0.57 -5.64 -18.16
CA ALA A 18 1.02 -4.86 -19.30
C ALA A 18 2.51 -5.13 -19.63
N ALA A 19 3.38 -5.16 -18.62
CA ALA A 19 4.79 -5.51 -18.79
C ALA A 19 4.99 -6.95 -19.33
N ALA A 20 4.21 -7.92 -18.86
CA ALA A 20 4.29 -9.31 -19.34
C ALA A 20 3.82 -9.48 -20.80
N LEU A 21 2.96 -8.57 -21.27
CA LEU A 21 2.40 -8.51 -22.62
C LEU A 21 3.15 -7.56 -23.56
N GLU A 22 4.12 -6.80 -23.06
CA GLU A 22 4.87 -5.81 -23.82
C GLU A 22 5.48 -6.43 -25.09
N GLY A 23 5.24 -5.78 -26.23
CA GLY A 23 5.70 -6.26 -27.54
C GLY A 23 4.98 -7.49 -28.09
N LYS A 24 3.98 -8.04 -27.38
CA LYS A 24 3.19 -9.21 -27.82
C LYS A 24 1.79 -8.80 -28.26
N VAL A 25 1.07 -8.07 -27.41
CA VAL A 25 -0.33 -7.65 -27.63
C VAL A 25 -0.64 -6.39 -26.82
N GLU A 26 -1.62 -5.64 -27.29
CA GLU A 26 -2.19 -4.52 -26.54
C GLU A 26 -3.08 -5.03 -25.40
N PRO A 27 -2.79 -4.74 -24.12
CA PRO A 27 -3.59 -5.21 -22.98
C PRO A 27 -5.07 -4.75 -23.03
N GLY A 28 -5.36 -3.64 -23.72
CA GLY A 28 -6.72 -3.14 -23.92
C GLY A 28 -7.59 -4.01 -24.85
N LEU A 29 -7.01 -5.01 -25.53
CA LEU A 29 -7.73 -5.93 -26.42
C LEU A 29 -8.16 -7.24 -25.75
N VAL A 30 -7.94 -7.39 -24.45
CA VAL A 30 -8.39 -8.59 -23.71
C VAL A 30 -9.92 -8.67 -23.77
N SER A 31 -10.42 -9.79 -24.31
CA SER A 31 -11.87 -10.04 -24.47
C SER A 31 -12.44 -10.96 -23.39
N ALA A 32 -11.62 -11.83 -22.80
CA ALA A 32 -12.00 -12.69 -21.70
C ALA A 32 -10.80 -13.04 -20.81
N VAL A 33 -11.10 -13.30 -19.53
CA VAL A 33 -10.12 -13.71 -18.53
C VAL A 33 -10.62 -14.98 -17.86
N LYS A 34 -9.76 -16.00 -17.80
CA LYS A 34 -10.00 -17.22 -17.02
C LYS A 34 -8.89 -17.36 -15.99
N GLU A 35 -9.28 -17.34 -14.72
CA GLU A 35 -8.38 -17.44 -13.58
C GLU A 35 -8.45 -18.85 -12.97
N THR A 36 -7.30 -19.44 -12.71
CA THR A 36 -7.15 -20.64 -11.87
C THR A 36 -6.33 -20.29 -10.62
N GLU A 37 -5.97 -21.28 -9.81
CA GLU A 37 -5.12 -21.06 -8.63
C GLU A 37 -3.73 -20.52 -9.01
N ASP A 38 -3.14 -21.04 -10.09
CA ASP A 38 -1.76 -20.74 -10.49
C ASP A 38 -1.64 -19.90 -11.77
N THR A 39 -2.70 -19.82 -12.57
CA THR A 39 -2.63 -19.21 -13.91
C THR A 39 -3.70 -18.17 -14.17
N LEU A 40 -3.34 -17.20 -15.00
CA LEU A 40 -4.21 -16.19 -15.56
C LEU A 40 -4.19 -16.33 -17.09
N GLU A 41 -5.28 -16.83 -17.66
CA GLU A 41 -5.43 -17.00 -19.10
C GLU A 41 -6.19 -15.80 -19.67
N LEU A 42 -5.55 -15.10 -20.61
CA LEU A 42 -6.05 -13.91 -21.27
C LEU A 42 -6.38 -14.25 -22.73
N SER A 43 -7.64 -14.06 -23.12
CA SER A 43 -8.10 -14.24 -24.50
C SER A 43 -8.06 -12.91 -25.25
N PHE A 44 -7.52 -12.95 -26.47
CA PHE A 44 -7.46 -11.85 -27.44
C PHE A 44 -8.19 -12.28 -28.72
N PRO A 45 -8.45 -11.38 -29.68
CA PRO A 45 -9.15 -11.73 -30.92
C PRO A 45 -8.55 -12.91 -31.69
N ASP A 46 -7.21 -12.99 -31.74
CA ASP A 46 -6.51 -13.97 -32.58
C ASP A 46 -5.71 -15.02 -31.79
N GLN A 47 -5.62 -14.89 -30.46
CA GLN A 47 -4.78 -15.77 -29.64
C GLN A 47 -5.14 -15.77 -28.15
N THR A 48 -4.54 -16.69 -27.42
CA THR A 48 -4.63 -16.79 -25.95
C THR A 48 -3.22 -16.75 -25.37
N ILE A 49 -3.04 -16.00 -24.28
CA ILE A 49 -1.79 -15.93 -23.53
C ILE A 49 -2.05 -16.36 -22.09
N THR A 50 -1.27 -17.31 -21.59
CA THR A 50 -1.33 -17.76 -20.20
C THR A 50 -0.15 -17.18 -19.43
N LEU A 51 -0.44 -16.48 -18.33
CA LEU A 51 0.55 -15.94 -17.39
C LEU A 51 0.50 -16.75 -16.10
N LYS A 52 1.65 -16.86 -15.41
CA LYS A 52 1.66 -17.35 -14.02
C LYS A 52 1.07 -16.27 -13.12
N LYS A 53 0.06 -16.62 -12.34
CA LYS A 53 -0.66 -15.67 -11.50
C LYS A 53 0.26 -14.98 -10.50
N ASN A 54 1.17 -15.74 -9.87
CA ASN A 54 2.13 -15.18 -8.90
C ASN A 54 3.06 -14.10 -9.49
N ASP A 55 3.28 -14.08 -10.80
CA ASP A 55 4.13 -13.08 -11.46
C ASP A 55 3.39 -11.76 -11.69
N VAL A 56 2.05 -11.77 -11.67
CA VAL A 56 1.18 -10.63 -12.03
C VAL A 56 0.21 -10.20 -10.94
N VAL A 57 0.23 -10.81 -9.75
CA VAL A 57 -0.53 -10.30 -8.60
C VAL A 57 0.08 -9.03 -8.04
N ALA A 58 -0.76 -8.18 -7.46
CA ALA A 58 -0.35 -6.98 -6.74
C ALA A 58 0.58 -7.36 -5.58
N ASP A 59 1.62 -6.55 -5.33
CA ASP A 59 2.65 -6.84 -4.33
C ASP A 59 2.10 -7.10 -2.93
N LYS A 60 0.94 -6.52 -2.58
CA LYS A 60 0.31 -6.76 -1.27
C LYS A 60 -0.13 -8.21 -1.10
N CYS A 61 -0.43 -8.91 -2.18
CA CYS A 61 -0.97 -10.27 -2.15
C CYS A 61 0.09 -11.30 -1.77
N SER A 62 1.37 -11.05 -2.04
CA SER A 62 2.47 -11.97 -1.66
C SER A 62 2.83 -11.92 -0.17
N ARG A 63 2.23 -10.99 0.59
CA ARG A 63 2.49 -10.75 2.02
C ARG A 63 1.20 -10.53 2.81
N CYS A 64 0.09 -11.11 2.34
CA CYS A 64 -1.22 -10.89 2.93
C CYS A 64 -1.43 -11.76 4.17
N LEU A 65 -1.65 -11.11 5.32
CA LEU A 65 -2.03 -11.77 6.58
C LEU A 65 -3.54 -12.09 6.64
N TYR A 66 -4.36 -11.30 5.94
CA TYR A 66 -5.83 -11.35 6.05
C TYR A 66 -6.49 -11.61 4.69
N PRO A 67 -6.41 -12.84 4.15
CA PRO A 67 -7.10 -13.19 2.92
C PRO A 67 -8.62 -13.32 3.12
N ASN A 68 -9.09 -13.43 4.36
CA ASN A 68 -10.51 -13.49 4.70
C ASN A 68 -10.95 -12.15 5.32
N ALA A 69 -12.19 -11.74 5.05
CA ALA A 69 -12.77 -10.57 5.70
C ALA A 69 -12.72 -10.71 7.24
N VAL A 70 -12.06 -9.75 7.91
CA VAL A 70 -11.91 -9.74 9.38
C VAL A 70 -13.26 -9.49 10.08
N LEU A 71 -14.15 -8.73 9.43
CA LEU A 71 -15.49 -8.43 9.91
C LEU A 71 -16.51 -8.90 8.86
N SER A 72 -17.46 -9.74 9.28
CA SER A 72 -18.59 -10.18 8.46
C SER A 72 -19.72 -10.74 9.32
N ASP A 73 -20.97 -10.40 8.99
CA ASP A 73 -22.18 -11.03 9.56
C ASP A 73 -22.47 -12.38 8.86
N THR A 74 -22.07 -12.51 7.60
CA THR A 74 -22.17 -13.74 6.80
C THR A 74 -20.91 -13.92 5.99
N PHE A 75 -20.35 -15.13 5.95
CA PHE A 75 -19.16 -15.45 5.18
C PHE A 75 -19.50 -16.47 4.10
N GLU A 76 -19.24 -16.12 2.85
CA GLU A 76 -19.55 -16.96 1.69
C GLU A 76 -18.25 -17.46 1.04
N GLY A 77 -18.13 -18.78 0.90
CA GLY A 77 -16.95 -19.46 0.35
C GLY A 77 -16.02 -20.08 1.39
N GLU A 78 -15.02 -20.81 0.93
CA GLU A 78 -14.04 -21.49 1.78
C GLU A 78 -12.97 -20.51 2.28
N GLN A 79 -12.73 -20.49 3.59
CA GLN A 79 -11.68 -19.66 4.18
C GLN A 79 -10.30 -20.08 3.69
N ARG A 80 -9.41 -19.10 3.56
CA ARG A 80 -8.03 -19.32 3.10
C ARG A 80 -7.04 -19.06 4.21
N GLU A 81 -5.97 -19.83 4.23
CA GLU A 81 -4.84 -19.57 5.11
C GLU A 81 -4.10 -18.27 4.69
N PRO A 82 -3.56 -17.51 5.65
CA PRO A 82 -2.67 -16.38 5.38
C PRO A 82 -1.52 -16.77 4.45
N VAL A 83 -1.10 -15.84 3.59
CA VAL A 83 0.05 -16.06 2.69
C VAL A 83 1.36 -16.03 3.46
N VAL A 84 1.40 -15.22 4.52
CA VAL A 84 2.51 -15.12 5.49
C VAL A 84 1.92 -15.19 6.88
N THR A 85 2.68 -15.68 7.87
CA THR A 85 2.21 -15.81 9.26
C THR A 85 3.07 -15.07 10.28
N GLU A 86 4.28 -14.64 9.91
CA GLU A 86 5.26 -14.05 10.85
C GLU A 86 5.54 -12.57 10.55
N ASP A 87 6.36 -12.27 9.53
CA ASP A 87 6.75 -10.89 9.21
C ASP A 87 6.23 -10.44 7.84
N PRO A 88 5.09 -9.72 7.76
CA PRO A 88 4.60 -9.15 6.50
C PRO A 88 5.45 -7.96 6.01
N TYR A 89 6.53 -7.60 6.71
CA TYR A 89 7.46 -6.52 6.41
C TYR A 89 8.88 -7.01 6.05
N ALA A 90 9.10 -8.32 5.92
CA ALA A 90 10.42 -8.89 5.60
C ALA A 90 11.03 -8.30 4.32
N ASP A 91 10.20 -7.99 3.32
CA ASP A 91 10.61 -7.33 2.07
C ASP A 91 11.11 -5.89 2.25
N LEU A 92 10.83 -5.23 3.38
CA LEU A 92 11.36 -3.90 3.69
C LEU A 92 12.82 -3.93 4.16
N GLU A 93 13.34 -5.07 4.61
CA GLU A 93 14.69 -5.15 5.18
C GLU A 93 15.78 -4.70 4.20
N ALA A 94 15.66 -5.10 2.93
CA ALA A 94 16.63 -4.71 1.91
C ALA A 94 16.68 -3.18 1.76
N PHE A 95 15.51 -2.53 1.77
CA PHE A 95 15.39 -1.08 1.70
C PHE A 95 15.88 -0.39 2.99
N GLU A 96 15.58 -0.96 4.15
CA GLU A 96 15.97 -0.44 5.46
C GLU A 96 17.45 -0.71 5.83
N LYS A 97 18.18 -1.49 5.03
CA LYS A 97 19.63 -1.66 5.13
C LYS A 97 20.41 -0.65 4.30
N LEU A 98 19.77 0.02 3.33
CA LEU A 98 20.39 1.10 2.54
C LEU A 98 20.85 2.25 3.45
N SER A 99 21.95 2.90 3.09
CA SER A 99 22.42 4.12 3.75
C SER A 99 21.42 5.28 3.59
N LEU A 100 21.58 6.34 4.38
CA LEU A 100 20.73 7.53 4.24
C LEU A 100 20.88 8.17 2.86
N GLU A 101 22.11 8.20 2.34
CA GLU A 101 22.44 8.71 1.01
C GLU A 101 21.79 7.87 -0.10
N GLU A 102 21.82 6.53 0.02
CA GLU A 102 21.19 5.63 -0.94
C GLU A 102 19.66 5.78 -0.93
N ARG A 103 19.05 5.88 0.26
CA ARG A 103 17.60 6.14 0.37
C ARG A 103 17.21 7.51 -0.17
N GLN A 104 18.04 8.53 0.10
CA GLN A 104 17.82 9.87 -0.43
C GLN A 104 17.88 9.85 -1.96
N ALA A 105 18.91 9.25 -2.54
CA ALA A 105 19.05 9.12 -4.00
C ALA A 105 17.89 8.35 -4.63
N PHE A 106 17.45 7.25 -4.00
CA PHE A 106 16.27 6.50 -4.41
C PHE A 106 15.03 7.40 -4.45
N TRP A 107 14.75 8.12 -3.38
CA TRP A 107 13.56 8.97 -3.31
C TRP A 107 13.65 10.22 -4.19
N GLU A 108 14.83 10.81 -4.37
CA GLU A 108 15.04 11.89 -5.33
C GLU A 108 14.71 11.43 -6.75
N LYS A 109 15.19 10.24 -7.15
CA LYS A 109 14.87 9.63 -8.43
C LYS A 109 13.36 9.39 -8.56
N GLU A 110 12.73 8.75 -7.59
CA GLU A 110 11.29 8.47 -7.65
C GLU A 110 10.44 9.76 -7.64
N MET A 111 10.79 10.75 -6.82
CA MET A 111 10.08 12.02 -6.77
C MET A 111 10.31 12.88 -8.02
N SER A 112 11.40 12.68 -8.76
CA SER A 112 11.62 13.38 -10.04
C SER A 112 10.54 13.02 -11.09
N ARG A 113 9.98 11.80 -11.01
CA ARG A 113 8.91 11.29 -11.89
C ARG A 113 7.51 11.71 -11.43
N CYS A 114 7.35 12.15 -10.18
CA CYS A 114 6.04 12.46 -9.62
C CYS A 114 5.45 13.71 -10.26
N ILE A 115 4.26 13.57 -10.84
CA ILE A 115 3.52 14.65 -11.52
C ILE A 115 2.53 15.41 -10.62
N ARG A 116 2.61 15.21 -9.29
CA ARG A 116 1.73 15.85 -8.28
C ARG A 116 0.22 15.76 -8.59
N CYS A 117 -0.23 14.67 -9.21
CA CYS A 117 -1.66 14.45 -9.48
C CYS A 117 -2.49 14.12 -8.23
N TYR A 118 -1.83 13.81 -7.11
CA TYR A 118 -2.43 13.42 -5.83
C TYR A 118 -3.40 12.22 -5.89
N ALA A 119 -3.35 11.40 -6.94
CA ALA A 119 -4.15 10.17 -7.05
C ALA A 119 -3.90 9.22 -5.85
N CYS A 120 -2.65 9.12 -5.40
CA CYS A 120 -2.27 8.34 -4.21
C CYS A 120 -2.95 8.83 -2.91
N ARG A 121 -3.23 10.13 -2.77
CA ARG A 121 -4.00 10.70 -1.65
C ARG A 121 -5.48 10.38 -1.82
N ASN A 122 -6.03 10.61 -3.00
CA ASN A 122 -7.45 10.47 -3.26
C ASN A 122 -7.92 9.00 -3.20
N ALA A 123 -7.04 8.05 -3.51
CA ALA A 123 -7.30 6.62 -3.37
C ALA A 123 -7.23 6.13 -1.90
N CYS A 124 -6.66 6.91 -0.98
CA CYS A 124 -6.48 6.49 0.40
C CYS A 124 -7.76 6.75 1.22
N PRO A 125 -8.44 5.72 1.76
CA PRO A 125 -9.66 5.92 2.55
C PRO A 125 -9.40 6.63 3.89
N LEU A 126 -8.14 6.69 4.33
CA LEU A 126 -7.74 7.29 5.60
C LEU A 126 -7.37 8.78 5.50
N CYS A 127 -7.29 9.31 4.26
CA CYS A 127 -7.03 10.72 3.99
C CYS A 127 -8.31 11.56 4.10
N VAL A 128 -8.72 11.86 5.34
CA VAL A 128 -9.99 12.53 5.63
C VAL A 128 -9.93 14.05 5.66
N CYS A 129 -8.73 14.65 5.67
CA CYS A 129 -8.57 16.12 5.76
C CYS A 129 -9.21 16.88 4.59
N ARG A 130 -9.46 16.19 3.45
CA ARG A 130 -10.08 16.73 2.23
C ARG A 130 -9.57 18.14 1.92
N ASP A 131 -10.39 19.17 2.10
CA ASP A 131 -10.11 20.55 1.71
C ASP A 131 -9.01 21.23 2.56
N HIS A 132 -8.74 20.71 3.75
CA HIS A 132 -7.69 21.20 4.66
C HIS A 132 -6.38 20.40 4.54
N CYS A 133 -6.19 19.66 3.44
CA CYS A 133 -4.97 18.90 3.22
C CYS A 133 -3.76 19.84 2.98
N VAL A 134 -2.59 19.48 3.50
CA VAL A 134 -1.33 20.20 3.27
C VAL A 134 -1.00 20.41 1.79
N ALA A 135 -1.50 19.55 0.90
CA ALA A 135 -1.32 19.67 -0.55
C ALA A 135 -2.05 20.87 -1.17
N THR A 136 -3.13 21.34 -0.54
CA THR A 136 -4.02 22.38 -1.06
C THR A 136 -4.20 23.55 -0.10
N SER A 137 -3.78 23.40 1.16
CA SER A 137 -3.91 24.44 2.18
C SER A 137 -3.06 25.65 1.83
N ARG A 138 -3.71 26.83 1.87
CA ARG A 138 -3.05 28.13 1.73
C ARG A 138 -2.67 28.72 3.09
N GLU A 139 -3.37 28.33 4.15
CA GLU A 139 -3.19 28.86 5.50
C GLU A 139 -3.27 27.73 6.55
N PRO A 140 -2.14 27.38 7.20
CA PRO A 140 -0.78 27.80 6.86
C PRO A 140 -0.34 27.16 5.53
N HIS A 141 0.58 27.84 4.83
CA HIS A 141 1.12 27.41 3.55
C HIS A 141 2.23 26.37 3.77
N TRP A 142 1.85 25.09 3.87
CA TRP A 142 2.77 23.98 4.17
C TRP A 142 3.67 23.59 3.00
N LEU A 143 3.13 23.65 1.78
CA LEU A 143 3.80 23.22 0.55
C LEU A 143 3.72 24.34 -0.46
N SER A 144 4.85 24.67 -1.07
CA SER A 144 4.89 25.64 -2.16
C SER A 144 4.32 25.04 -3.46
N GLN A 145 3.99 25.92 -4.40
CA GLN A 145 3.60 25.52 -5.76
C GLN A 145 4.77 25.09 -6.63
N ALA A 146 6.02 25.20 -6.15
CA ALA A 146 7.20 24.81 -6.91
C ALA A 146 7.20 23.29 -7.18
N ASP A 147 7.43 22.88 -8.42
CA ASP A 147 7.45 21.47 -8.81
C ASP A 147 8.82 20.79 -8.55
N SER A 148 9.34 20.93 -7.34
CA SER A 148 10.64 20.33 -6.98
C SER A 148 10.50 18.95 -6.34
N THR A 149 11.53 18.11 -6.47
CA THR A 149 11.64 16.82 -5.77
C THR A 149 11.48 16.99 -4.26
N ARG A 150 12.02 18.07 -3.70
CA ARG A 150 11.88 18.42 -2.28
C ARG A 150 10.43 18.58 -1.85
N GLU A 151 9.62 19.36 -2.58
CA GLU A 151 8.20 19.56 -2.23
C GLU A 151 7.40 18.27 -2.36
N LYS A 152 7.69 17.49 -3.42
CA LYS A 152 7.06 16.17 -3.66
C LYS A 152 7.39 15.18 -2.54
N LEU A 153 8.66 15.14 -2.12
CA LEU A 153 9.12 14.31 -1.01
C LEU A 153 8.48 14.76 0.31
N PHE A 154 8.47 16.06 0.59
CA PHE A 154 7.90 16.61 1.82
C PHE A 154 6.40 16.27 1.95
N PHE A 155 5.64 16.36 0.86
CA PHE A 155 4.25 15.88 0.83
C PHE A 155 4.13 14.40 1.19
N GLN A 156 4.95 13.53 0.58
CA GLN A 156 4.88 12.10 0.84
C GLN A 156 5.27 11.73 2.28
N LEU A 157 6.23 12.45 2.87
CA LEU A 157 6.60 12.29 4.28
C LEU A 157 5.46 12.68 5.20
N ILE A 158 4.84 13.86 5.02
CA ILE A 158 3.67 14.28 5.81
C ILE A 158 2.53 13.26 5.66
N HIS A 159 2.25 12.84 4.43
CA HIS A 159 1.20 11.86 4.15
C HIS A 159 1.48 10.51 4.83
N ALA A 160 2.72 10.03 4.83
CA ALA A 160 3.10 8.80 5.53
C ALA A 160 2.97 8.94 7.06
N THR A 161 3.40 10.08 7.62
CA THR A 161 3.29 10.36 9.05
C THR A 161 1.84 10.43 9.53
N HIS A 162 0.94 11.07 8.76
CA HIS A 162 -0.50 11.11 9.07
C HIS A 162 -1.17 9.72 9.08
N LEU A 163 -0.53 8.73 8.47
CA LEU A 163 -0.99 7.35 8.37
C LEU A 163 -0.22 6.39 9.27
N ALA A 164 0.74 6.87 10.06
CA ALA A 164 1.50 6.05 11.01
C ALA A 164 0.52 5.38 12.00
N GLY A 165 0.59 4.05 12.10
CA GLY A 165 -0.33 3.26 12.91
C GLY A 165 -1.77 3.14 12.36
N ARG A 166 -2.09 3.78 11.23
CA ARG A 166 -3.45 3.71 10.62
C ARG A 166 -3.47 2.96 9.30
N CYS A 167 -2.37 3.01 8.54
CA CYS A 167 -2.30 2.35 7.22
C CYS A 167 -2.40 0.82 7.37
N THR A 168 -3.35 0.24 6.64
CA THR A 168 -3.62 -1.21 6.61
C THR A 168 -2.82 -1.98 5.55
N GLY A 169 -1.88 -1.31 4.87
CA GLY A 169 -1.08 -1.93 3.82
C GLY A 169 -1.85 -2.27 2.52
N CYS A 170 -3.04 -1.69 2.31
CA CYS A 170 -3.93 -2.02 1.19
C CYS A 170 -3.37 -1.72 -0.22
N GLY A 171 -2.25 -1.00 -0.35
CA GLY A 171 -1.55 -0.80 -1.64
C GLY A 171 -2.24 0.10 -2.67
N GLU A 172 -3.45 0.60 -2.37
CA GLU A 172 -4.26 1.41 -3.29
C GLU A 172 -3.54 2.69 -3.74
N CYS A 173 -2.74 3.28 -2.85
CA CYS A 173 -1.94 4.47 -3.16
C CYS A 173 -0.84 4.21 -4.20
N SER A 174 -0.24 3.01 -4.20
CA SER A 174 0.73 2.60 -5.23
C SER A 174 0.02 2.30 -6.54
N ARG A 175 -1.08 1.51 -6.51
CA ARG A 175 -1.85 1.19 -7.72
C ARG A 175 -2.40 2.44 -8.42
N ALA A 176 -2.81 3.44 -7.66
CA ALA A 176 -3.34 4.69 -8.23
C ALA A 176 -2.27 5.60 -8.84
N CYS A 177 -0.98 5.29 -8.68
CA CYS A 177 0.09 6.12 -9.24
C CYS A 177 0.23 5.85 -10.76
N PRO A 178 -0.02 6.84 -11.64
CA PRO A 178 0.06 6.63 -13.09
C PRO A 178 1.49 6.50 -13.62
N VAL A 179 2.49 6.66 -12.74
CA VAL A 179 3.92 6.57 -13.07
C VAL A 179 4.63 5.56 -12.16
N ASP A 180 3.87 4.64 -11.54
CA ASP A 180 4.36 3.49 -10.77
C ASP A 180 5.41 3.83 -9.68
N ILE A 181 5.23 4.98 -9.00
CA ILE A 181 6.08 5.33 -7.85
C ILE A 181 5.65 4.45 -6.67
N PRO A 182 6.59 3.80 -5.97
CA PRO A 182 6.29 2.89 -4.87
C PRO A 182 5.98 3.64 -3.56
N VAL A 183 5.02 4.57 -3.59
CA VAL A 183 4.64 5.41 -2.45
C VAL A 183 4.17 4.61 -1.23
N GLY A 184 3.73 3.37 -1.44
CA GLY A 184 3.40 2.42 -0.39
C GLY A 184 4.58 2.04 0.51
N LEU A 185 5.83 2.13 0.03
CA LEU A 185 7.02 1.86 0.85
C LEU A 185 7.08 2.79 2.06
N PHE A 186 6.86 4.10 1.87
CA PHE A 186 6.80 5.05 2.99
C PHE A 186 5.79 4.62 4.06
N LYS A 187 4.58 4.23 3.62
CA LYS A 187 3.47 3.94 4.53
C LYS A 187 3.75 2.66 5.29
N ARG A 188 4.27 1.63 4.60
CA ARG A 188 4.62 0.36 5.21
C ARG A 188 5.80 0.49 6.19
N THR A 189 6.80 1.31 5.89
CA THR A 189 7.88 1.62 6.85
C THR A 189 7.31 2.29 8.10
N MET A 190 6.41 3.27 7.95
CA MET A 190 5.75 3.90 9.11
C MET A 190 4.85 2.93 9.88
N THR A 191 4.13 2.02 9.21
CA THR A 191 3.35 0.98 9.88
C THR A 191 4.24 0.00 10.62
N ARG A 192 5.36 -0.47 10.02
CA ARG A 192 6.35 -1.33 10.70
C ARG A 192 6.91 -0.65 11.95
N ALA A 193 7.22 0.65 11.85
CA ALA A 193 7.70 1.43 12.98
C ALA A 193 6.65 1.51 14.10
N ALA A 194 5.39 1.80 13.76
CA ALA A 194 4.29 1.84 14.71
C ALA A 194 4.03 0.47 15.36
N ALA A 195 4.04 -0.62 14.60
CA ALA A 195 3.89 -1.97 15.12
C ALA A 195 5.01 -2.32 16.12
N LYS A 196 6.27 -1.99 15.81
CA LYS A 196 7.41 -2.20 16.73
C LYS A 196 7.33 -1.33 17.98
N MET A 197 6.90 -0.07 17.83
CA MET A 197 6.89 0.91 18.93
C MET A 197 5.69 0.79 19.85
N PHE A 198 4.54 0.30 19.36
CA PHE A 198 3.27 0.32 20.10
C PHE A 198 2.54 -1.03 20.13
N ASP A 199 3.15 -2.10 19.59
CA ASP A 199 2.51 -3.41 19.42
C ASP A 199 1.11 -3.32 18.76
N PHE A 200 1.00 -2.43 17.76
CA PHE A 200 -0.27 -2.04 17.18
C PHE A 200 -0.36 -2.33 15.69
N GLU A 201 -1.48 -2.95 15.29
CA GLU A 201 -1.81 -3.20 13.89
C GLU A 201 -3.08 -2.47 13.44
N GLY A 202 -2.93 -1.65 12.39
CA GLY A 202 -4.02 -0.87 11.83
C GLY A 202 -5.00 -1.72 11.02
N GLY A 203 -6.30 -1.53 11.29
CA GLY A 203 -7.38 -2.08 10.46
C GLY A 203 -7.84 -3.50 10.81
N VAL A 204 -7.38 -4.04 11.94
CA VAL A 204 -7.75 -5.40 12.40
C VAL A 204 -8.86 -5.35 13.46
N ASN A 205 -8.72 -4.47 14.46
CA ASN A 205 -9.71 -4.32 15.54
C ASN A 205 -10.32 -2.89 15.50
N PRO A 206 -11.64 -2.75 15.26
CA PRO A 206 -12.29 -1.44 15.23
C PRO A 206 -12.38 -0.74 16.59
N GLU A 207 -12.33 -1.49 17.68
CA GLU A 207 -12.41 -0.97 19.05
C GLU A 207 -11.03 -0.62 19.63
N ALA A 208 -9.95 -0.95 18.92
CA ALA A 208 -8.60 -0.66 19.38
C ALA A 208 -8.32 0.84 19.30
N ALA A 209 -7.81 1.40 20.40
CA ALA A 209 -7.45 2.80 20.44
C ALA A 209 -6.18 3.04 19.63
N LEU A 210 -6.20 4.03 18.74
CA LEU A 210 -5.05 4.37 17.90
C LEU A 210 -3.92 4.95 18.76
N PRO A 211 -2.70 4.41 18.71
CA PRO A 211 -1.62 4.78 19.64
C PRO A 211 -1.26 6.26 19.59
N LEU A 212 -1.33 6.87 18.40
CA LEU A 212 -1.06 8.31 18.21
C LEU A 212 -2.24 9.24 18.51
N GLN A 213 -3.37 8.68 18.97
CA GLN A 213 -4.56 9.43 19.40
C GLN A 213 -4.86 9.25 20.89
N THR A 214 -4.07 8.43 21.57
CA THR A 214 -4.16 8.19 23.00
C THR A 214 -2.92 8.67 23.72
N PHE A 215 -3.01 8.73 25.04
CA PHE A 215 -1.88 8.98 25.91
C PHE A 215 -1.74 7.81 26.88
N ALA A 216 -0.55 7.23 26.96
CA ALA A 216 -0.14 6.30 27.99
C ALA A 216 1.03 6.91 28.76
N MET A 217 1.05 6.78 30.09
CA MET A 217 2.20 7.24 30.88
C MET A 217 3.42 6.35 30.67
N GLU A 218 3.22 5.07 30.38
CA GLU A 218 4.27 4.10 30.14
C GLU A 218 3.90 3.28 28.90
N GLU A 219 4.83 3.16 27.95
CA GLU A 219 4.68 2.33 26.76
C GLU A 219 5.45 1.01 26.96
N PRO A 220 4.81 -0.17 26.89
CA PRO A 220 5.45 -1.45 27.22
C PRO A 220 6.72 -1.75 26.42
N THR A 221 6.77 -1.25 25.18
CA THR A 221 7.82 -1.45 24.18
C THR A 221 8.86 -0.32 24.17
N ILE A 222 8.61 0.80 24.84
CA ILE A 222 9.53 1.95 24.88
C ILE A 222 10.11 2.09 26.29
N LYS A 223 11.38 1.72 26.44
CA LYS A 223 12.11 1.95 27.69
C LYS A 223 12.68 3.36 27.70
N GLU A 224 11.93 4.32 28.26
CA GLU A 224 12.40 5.71 28.34
C GLU A 224 13.56 5.90 29.33
N ARG A 225 13.72 4.98 30.30
CA ARG A 225 14.67 5.11 31.40
C ARG A 225 15.29 3.75 31.74
N GLU A 226 16.55 3.55 31.37
CA GLU A 226 17.43 2.56 31.99
C GLU A 226 18.30 3.30 33.01
N TRP A 227 17.73 3.66 34.15
CA TRP A 227 18.48 4.10 35.33
C TRP A 227 17.81 3.58 36.59
#